data_AF-A0A7S0RJR6-F1
#
_entry.id   AF-A0A7S0RJR6-F1
#
_cell.length_a   1.000
_cell.length_b   1.000
_cell.length_c   1.000
_cell.angle_alpha   90.00
_cell.angle_beta   90.00
_cell.angle_gamma   90.00
#
_symmetry.space_group_name_H-M   'P 1'
#
loop_
_entity.id
_entity.type
_entity.pdbx_description
1 polymer ?
#
loop_
_entity_poly.entity_id
_entity_poly.type
_entity_poly.pdbx_seq_one_letter_code
_entity_poly.pdbx_strand_id
1 'polypeptide(L)'
;MASLRCMCALNAQTRPIAPKAVAPREPIAKRIASAGMAVATSLLLTASPSFASVPETSQPGSNVGYLSNEEVVERREAMHFVRSFDGKVALQSKDRKLWDVKLDLRSPGTVLLRAPDGVVHYLAFSTLQQVDLSDDEVVGAIAFSEWEKGAQPVQAEEGRSVRKLELTREGFYELMSVVDPSLAPSPQ
;
A
#
# COMPACT_ATOMS: atom_id res chain seq x y z
N MET A 1 33.80 3.96 -9.36
CA MET A 1 32.34 4.19 -9.50
C MET A 1 31.70 2.86 -9.84
N ALA A 2 31.11 2.19 -8.84
CA ALA A 2 30.51 0.87 -9.02
C ALA A 2 29.15 1.01 -9.73
N SER A 3 29.03 0.36 -10.89
CA SER A 3 27.76 0.29 -11.63
C SER A 3 26.90 -0.80 -11.00
N LEU A 4 25.85 -0.42 -10.27
CA LEU A 4 24.80 -1.35 -9.85
C LEU A 4 24.07 -1.84 -11.11
N ARG A 5 24.52 -2.98 -11.65
CA ARG A 5 23.79 -3.73 -12.68
C ARG A 5 22.94 -4.78 -11.97
N CYS A 6 21.65 -4.48 -11.83
CA CYS A 6 20.64 -5.48 -11.51
C CYS A 6 20.41 -6.30 -12.78
N MET A 7 20.95 -7.52 -12.86
CA MET A 7 20.64 -8.47 -13.93
C MET A 7 20.47 -9.86 -13.32
N CYS A 8 19.22 -10.26 -13.09
CA CYS A 8 18.91 -11.65 -12.81
C CYS A 8 19.14 -12.51 -14.05
N ALA A 9 19.83 -13.62 -13.83
CA ALA A 9 20.11 -14.65 -14.83
C ALA A 9 18.82 -15.17 -15.47
N LEU A 10 18.78 -15.05 -16.80
CA LEU A 10 17.81 -15.70 -17.67
C LEU A 10 18.07 -17.22 -17.62
N ASN A 11 17.37 -17.94 -16.75
CA ASN A 11 17.38 -19.41 -16.78
C ASN A 11 16.47 -19.88 -17.93
N ALA A 12 17.06 -19.92 -19.13
CA ALA A 12 16.42 -20.46 -20.32
C ALA A 12 16.39 -21.99 -20.27
N GLN A 13 15.38 -22.59 -19.63
CA GLN A 13 14.89 -23.92 -20.03
C GLN A 13 13.50 -24.29 -19.48
N THR A 14 12.50 -23.47 -19.77
CA THR A 14 11.10 -23.94 -19.76
C THR A 14 10.80 -24.57 -21.11
N ARG A 15 10.83 -25.91 -21.16
CA ARG A 15 10.15 -26.67 -22.21
C ARG A 15 8.69 -26.19 -22.28
N PRO A 16 8.10 -26.03 -23.47
CA PRO A 16 6.67 -25.77 -23.56
C PRO A 16 5.93 -26.97 -22.95
N ILE A 17 5.37 -26.79 -21.76
CA ILE A 17 4.36 -27.70 -21.24
C ILE A 17 3.13 -27.39 -22.10
N ALA A 18 2.84 -28.29 -23.05
CA ALA A 18 1.61 -28.27 -23.79
C ALA A 18 0.44 -28.14 -22.79
N PRO A 19 -0.51 -27.21 -23.01
CA PRO A 19 -1.67 -27.12 -22.15
C PRO A 19 -2.38 -28.49 -22.18
N LYS A 20 -2.38 -29.18 -21.03
CA LYS A 20 -3.17 -30.39 -20.85
C LYS A 20 -4.62 -29.97 -21.06
N ALA A 21 -5.24 -30.44 -22.14
CA ALA A 21 -6.63 -30.16 -22.47
C ALA A 21 -7.49 -30.40 -21.23
N VAL A 22 -8.02 -29.32 -20.67
CA VAL A 22 -8.99 -29.38 -19.58
C VAL A 22 -10.25 -29.96 -20.19
N ALA A 23 -10.60 -31.18 -19.77
CA ALA A 23 -11.82 -31.84 -20.20
C ALA A 23 -13.04 -30.94 -19.88
N PRO A 24 -14.05 -30.90 -20.77
CA PRO A 24 -15.27 -30.15 -20.54
C PRO A 24 -15.93 -30.67 -19.24
N ARG A 25 -16.14 -29.76 -18.29
CA ARG A 25 -16.89 -30.05 -17.07
C ARG A 25 -18.34 -30.34 -17.45
N GLU A 26 -18.80 -31.53 -17.10
CA GLU A 26 -20.19 -31.92 -17.26
C GLU A 26 -21.13 -30.99 -16.46
N PRO A 27 -22.32 -30.66 -17.00
CA PRO A 27 -23.31 -29.88 -16.29
C PRO A 27 -23.91 -30.70 -15.15
N ILE A 28 -23.66 -30.30 -13.91
CA ILE A 28 -24.36 -30.80 -12.73
C ILE A 28 -25.79 -30.22 -12.74
N ALA A 29 -26.68 -30.93 -13.43
CA ALA A 29 -28.11 -30.78 -13.28
C ALA A 29 -28.59 -31.67 -12.13
N LYS A 30 -29.13 -31.06 -11.07
CA LYS A 30 -30.18 -31.61 -10.17
C LYS A 30 -30.59 -30.49 -9.21
N ARG A 31 -31.70 -29.82 -9.50
CA ARG A 31 -33.03 -30.06 -8.90
C ARG A 31 -33.03 -29.81 -7.39
N ILE A 32 -33.38 -28.58 -7.01
CA ILE A 32 -34.18 -28.32 -5.81
C ILE A 32 -35.42 -27.56 -6.27
N ALA A 33 -36.56 -28.20 -6.04
CA ALA A 33 -37.88 -27.70 -6.33
C ALA A 33 -38.46 -27.03 -5.07
N SER A 34 -39.47 -26.18 -5.31
CA SER A 34 -40.48 -25.66 -4.37
C SER A 34 -39.98 -24.61 -3.35
N ALA A 35 -40.75 -23.59 -2.95
CA ALA A 35 -42.04 -23.06 -3.35
C ALA A 35 -42.23 -21.74 -2.58
N GLY A 36 -43.01 -20.80 -3.13
CA GLY A 36 -43.57 -19.65 -2.41
C GLY A 36 -42.59 -18.47 -2.24
N MET A 37 -42.99 -17.20 -2.31
CA MET A 37 -44.32 -16.60 -2.40
C MET A 37 -44.10 -15.23 -3.04
N ALA A 38 -44.92 -14.90 -4.04
CA ALA A 38 -44.97 -13.57 -4.60
C ALA A 38 -45.64 -12.60 -3.62
N VAL A 39 -45.02 -11.45 -3.38
CA VAL A 39 -45.73 -10.24 -2.97
C VAL A 39 -45.29 -9.13 -3.91
N ALA A 40 -46.14 -8.89 -4.90
CA ALA A 40 -46.16 -7.66 -5.66
C ALA A 40 -46.67 -6.54 -4.73
N THR A 41 -46.00 -5.39 -4.71
CA THR A 41 -46.69 -4.16 -4.35
C THR A 41 -46.16 -3.00 -5.18
N SER A 42 -47.15 -2.32 -5.75
CA SER A 42 -47.16 -1.39 -6.86
C SER A 42 -46.38 -0.10 -6.69
N LEU A 43 -46.09 0.47 -7.86
CA LEU A 43 -45.87 1.87 -8.19
C LEU A 43 -46.55 2.87 -7.23
N LEU A 44 -45.84 3.97 -6.96
CA LEU A 44 -46.41 5.31 -7.03
C LEU A 44 -45.38 6.30 -7.57
N LEU A 45 -45.65 6.76 -8.80
CA LEU A 45 -45.18 8.01 -9.38
C LEU A 45 -45.94 9.16 -8.69
N THR A 46 -45.24 10.16 -8.13
CA THR A 46 -45.76 11.54 -8.09
C THR A 46 -44.63 12.57 -7.93
N ALA A 47 -44.62 13.50 -8.89
CA ALA A 47 -44.30 14.93 -8.80
C ALA A 47 -42.87 15.41 -8.46
N SER A 48 -42.21 15.99 -9.48
CA SER A 48 -41.32 17.16 -9.36
C SER A 48 -42.14 18.45 -9.61
N PRO A 49 -41.63 19.68 -9.41
CA PRO A 49 -40.61 20.16 -8.46
C PRO A 49 -41.14 21.36 -7.66
N SER A 50 -40.88 21.43 -6.36
CA SER A 50 -40.91 22.69 -5.64
C SER A 50 -39.49 23.13 -5.37
N PHE A 51 -39.00 24.06 -6.20
CA PHE A 51 -37.88 24.93 -5.83
C PHE A 51 -38.36 25.86 -4.71
N ALA A 52 -38.47 25.30 -3.51
CA ALA A 52 -38.39 26.12 -2.32
C ALA A 52 -36.96 26.64 -2.29
N SER A 53 -36.81 27.96 -2.32
CA SER A 53 -35.57 28.63 -1.99
C SER A 53 -35.02 27.96 -0.74
N VAL A 54 -33.95 27.18 -0.92
CA VAL A 54 -33.15 26.71 0.20
C VAL A 54 -32.78 27.99 0.93
N PRO A 55 -33.25 28.23 2.17
CA PRO A 55 -32.70 29.32 2.94
C PRO A 55 -31.22 29.02 2.95
N GLU A 56 -30.45 29.97 2.41
CA GLU A 56 -29.01 30.07 2.57
C GLU A 56 -28.78 30.15 4.08
N THR A 57 -28.88 28.98 4.71
CA THR A 57 -28.41 28.72 6.04
C THR A 57 -26.94 28.89 5.81
N SER A 58 -26.47 30.11 6.06
CA SER A 58 -25.06 30.41 6.25
C SER A 58 -24.55 29.25 7.10
N GLN A 59 -23.91 28.28 6.45
CA GLN A 59 -23.25 27.23 7.19
C GLN A 59 -22.34 28.02 8.11
N PRO A 60 -22.48 27.92 9.44
CA PRO A 60 -21.52 28.52 10.34
C PRO A 60 -20.21 27.94 9.87
N GLY A 61 -19.39 28.80 9.22
CA GLY A 61 -18.20 28.39 8.50
C GLY A 61 -17.50 27.43 9.42
N SER A 62 -17.49 26.14 9.02
CA SER A 62 -16.91 25.10 9.83
C SER A 62 -15.54 25.64 10.14
N ASN A 63 -15.32 26.03 11.39
CA ASN A 63 -14.00 26.32 11.90
C ASN A 63 -13.31 24.99 11.68
N VAL A 64 -12.68 24.83 10.52
CA VAL A 64 -11.68 23.83 10.27
C VAL A 64 -10.59 24.28 11.22
N GLY A 65 -10.77 23.90 12.48
CA GLY A 65 -9.87 24.24 13.56
C GLY A 65 -8.57 23.61 13.15
N TYR A 66 -7.66 24.43 12.66
CA TYR A 66 -6.28 24.01 12.48
C TYR A 66 -5.84 23.51 13.85
N LEU A 67 -5.60 22.20 13.95
CA LEU A 67 -5.02 21.62 15.14
C LEU A 67 -3.71 22.35 15.44
N SER A 68 -3.41 22.56 16.71
CA SER A 68 -2.10 23.08 17.08
C SER A 68 -1.01 22.09 16.64
N ASN A 69 0.23 22.57 16.48
CA ASN A 69 1.33 21.69 16.11
C ASN A 69 1.54 20.60 17.17
N GLU A 70 1.28 20.92 18.44
CA GLU A 70 1.35 20.01 19.57
C GLU A 70 0.31 18.89 19.45
N GLU A 71 -0.96 19.23 19.16
CA GLU A 71 -2.03 18.24 18.96
C GLU A 71 -1.73 17.33 17.76
N VAL A 72 -1.14 17.87 16.69
CA VAL A 72 -0.71 17.08 15.53
C VAL A 72 0.40 16.10 15.90
N VAL A 73 1.39 16.53 16.68
CA VAL A 73 2.48 15.65 17.15
C VAL A 73 1.93 14.56 18.05
N GLU A 74 1.09 14.89 19.03
CA GLU A 74 0.45 13.90 19.92
C GLU A 74 -0.35 12.85 19.14
N ARG A 75 -1.11 13.29 18.11
CA ARG A 75 -1.86 12.38 17.25
C ARG A 75 -0.92 11.45 16.45
N ARG A 76 0.21 11.94 15.96
CA ARG A 76 1.21 11.12 15.23
C ARG A 76 1.90 10.12 16.14
N GLU A 77 2.24 10.54 17.35
CA GLU A 77 2.79 9.65 18.37
C GLU A 77 1.81 8.54 18.76
N ALA A 78 0.52 8.86 18.89
CA ALA A 78 -0.54 7.88 19.10
C ALA A 78 -0.69 6.89 17.93
N MET A 79 -0.32 7.29 16.71
CA MET A 79 -0.29 6.45 15.52
C MET A 79 1.07 5.77 15.29
N HIS A 80 2.02 5.85 16.22
CA HIS A 80 3.33 5.21 16.12
C HIS A 80 4.17 5.63 14.91
N PHE A 81 4.14 6.90 14.51
CA PHE A 81 5.09 7.44 13.55
C PHE A 81 5.54 8.86 13.88
N VAL A 82 6.67 9.25 13.30
CA VAL A 82 7.26 10.58 13.43
C VAL A 82 7.40 11.18 12.04
N ARG A 83 7.06 12.46 11.91
CA ARG A 83 7.30 13.24 10.70
C ARG A 83 8.24 14.40 11.01
N SER A 84 9.34 14.46 10.27
CA SER A 84 10.29 15.55 10.33
C SER A 84 9.74 16.79 9.61
N PHE A 85 10.27 17.97 9.93
CA PHE A 85 9.87 19.22 9.27
C PHE A 85 10.16 19.23 7.75
N ASP A 86 11.14 18.44 7.30
CA ASP A 86 11.46 18.23 5.88
C ASP A 86 10.52 17.24 5.18
N GLY A 87 9.46 16.79 5.85
CA GLY A 87 8.45 15.87 5.31
C GLY A 87 8.85 14.40 5.40
N LYS A 88 10.06 14.06 5.87
CA LYS A 88 10.48 12.67 6.04
C LYS A 88 9.66 11.97 7.11
N VAL A 89 9.28 10.72 6.83
CA VAL A 89 8.47 9.89 7.72
C VAL A 89 9.35 8.79 8.31
N ALA A 90 9.17 8.52 9.59
CA ALA A 90 9.73 7.34 10.25
C ALA A 90 8.64 6.60 11.02
N LEU A 91 8.55 5.29 10.84
CA LEU A 91 7.66 4.43 11.60
C LEU A 91 8.34 3.99 12.89
N GLN A 92 7.57 3.91 13.98
CA GLN A 92 8.06 3.38 15.23
C GLN A 92 7.71 1.88 15.33
N SER A 93 8.73 1.05 15.46
CA SER A 93 8.59 -0.38 15.69
C SER A 93 8.00 -0.66 17.08
N LYS A 94 7.57 -1.90 17.32
CA LYS A 94 7.10 -2.34 18.66
C LYS A 94 8.16 -2.15 19.75
N ASP A 95 9.43 -2.30 19.37
CA ASP A 95 10.60 -2.05 20.22
C ASP A 95 10.96 -0.55 20.36
N ARG A 96 10.06 0.36 19.97
CA ARG A 96 10.27 1.82 19.97
C ARG A 96 11.43 2.31 19.09
N LYS A 97 11.89 1.51 18.12
CA LYS A 97 12.94 1.92 17.19
C LYS A 97 12.34 2.59 15.97
N LEU A 98 12.99 3.64 15.47
CA LEU A 98 12.53 4.38 14.30
C LEU A 98 13.09 3.78 13.01
N TRP A 99 12.21 3.55 12.04
CA TRP A 99 12.53 3.08 10.69
C TRP A 99 12.21 4.18 9.70
N ASP A 100 13.19 4.65 8.93
CA ASP A 100 12.95 5.67 7.91
C ASP A 100 12.10 5.09 6.77
N VAL A 101 11.13 5.85 6.26
CA VAL A 101 10.14 5.39 5.28
C VAL A 101 10.08 6.32 4.09
N LYS A 102 9.98 5.74 2.90
CA LYS A 102 9.70 6.48 1.65
C LYS A 102 9.01 5.58 0.62
N LEU A 103 8.46 6.18 -0.41
CA LEU A 103 7.91 5.46 -1.55
C LEU A 103 9.01 4.97 -2.49
N ASP A 104 8.81 3.80 -3.10
CA ASP A 104 9.57 3.42 -4.29
C ASP A 104 8.98 4.15 -5.51
N LEU A 105 9.79 4.99 -6.16
CA LEU A 105 9.32 5.80 -7.29
C LEU A 105 9.07 4.98 -8.57
N ARG A 106 9.57 3.74 -8.64
CA ARG A 106 9.43 2.88 -9.83
C ARG A 106 8.32 1.85 -9.68
N SER A 107 8.04 1.41 -8.45
CA SER A 107 7.07 0.34 -8.16
C SER A 107 5.91 0.89 -7.33
N PRO A 108 4.79 1.30 -7.97
CA PRO A 108 3.61 1.79 -7.28
C PRO A 108 3.12 0.81 -6.21
N GLY A 109 2.68 1.34 -5.07
CA GLY A 109 2.29 0.54 -3.91
C GLY A 109 3.42 -0.16 -3.18
N THR A 110 4.68 0.12 -3.52
CA THR A 110 5.84 -0.35 -2.77
C THR A 110 6.41 0.76 -1.90
N VAL A 111 6.61 0.44 -0.63
CA VAL A 111 7.25 1.31 0.36
C VAL A 111 8.62 0.75 0.69
N LEU A 112 9.62 1.62 0.74
CA LEU A 112 10.96 1.29 1.19
C LEU A 112 11.11 1.72 2.65
N LEU A 113 11.76 0.86 3.41
CA LEU A 113 11.95 0.98 4.85
C LEU A 113 13.45 0.85 5.14
N ARG A 114 14.04 1.75 5.91
CA ARG A 114 15.40 1.57 6.41
C ARG A 114 15.36 1.34 7.92
N ALA A 115 15.84 0.18 8.32
CA ALA A 115 15.97 -0.17 9.71
C ALA A 115 17.06 0.66 10.43
N PRO A 116 17.05 0.72 11.78
CA PRO A 116 18.08 1.43 12.56
C PRO A 116 19.51 0.95 12.30
N ASP A 117 19.68 -0.34 11.95
CA ASP A 117 20.97 -0.94 11.59
C ASP A 117 21.43 -0.60 10.16
N GLY A 118 20.60 0.13 9.40
CA GLY A 118 20.88 0.53 8.01
C GLY A 118 20.37 -0.43 6.96
N VAL A 119 19.85 -1.61 7.33
CA VAL A 119 19.32 -2.57 6.36
C VAL A 119 18.04 -2.04 5.73
N VAL A 120 18.03 -2.02 4.39
CA VAL A 120 16.88 -1.61 3.60
C VAL A 120 15.94 -2.80 3.40
N HIS A 121 14.66 -2.57 3.64
CA HIS A 121 13.56 -3.49 3.44
C HIS A 121 12.55 -2.86 2.47
N TYR A 122 11.70 -3.69 1.89
CA TYR A 122 10.56 -3.26 1.11
C TYR A 122 9.28 -3.90 1.63
N LEU A 123 8.17 -3.19 1.43
CA LEU A 123 6.83 -3.63 1.77
C LEU A 123 5.92 -3.34 0.57
N ALA A 124 5.29 -4.37 0.01
CA ALA A 124 4.40 -4.25 -1.14
C ALA A 124 2.94 -4.32 -0.69
N PHE A 125 2.16 -3.31 -1.06
CA PHE A 125 0.72 -3.26 -0.83
C PHE A 125 -0.01 -3.59 -2.13
N SER A 126 -0.77 -4.68 -2.15
CA SER A 126 -1.57 -5.06 -3.33
C SER A 126 -2.77 -4.15 -3.56
N THR A 127 -3.31 -3.55 -2.50
CA THR A 127 -4.54 -2.74 -2.51
C THR A 127 -4.29 -1.24 -2.67
N LEU A 128 -3.10 -0.74 -2.35
CA LEU A 128 -2.78 0.67 -2.36
C LEU A 128 -1.87 0.99 -3.55
N GLN A 129 -2.45 1.17 -4.74
CA GLN A 129 -1.68 1.55 -5.93
C GLN A 129 -1.10 2.98 -5.84
N GLN A 130 -1.70 3.82 -5.00
CA GLN A 130 -1.25 5.18 -4.74
C GLN A 130 -1.13 5.37 -3.23
N VAL A 131 -0.01 4.93 -2.67
CA VAL A 131 0.37 5.31 -1.30
C VAL A 131 0.90 6.73 -1.40
N ASP A 132 0.22 7.68 -0.77
CA ASP A 132 0.74 9.02 -0.55
C ASP A 132 1.19 9.16 0.90
N LEU A 133 2.50 9.32 1.12
CA LEU A 133 3.04 9.54 2.46
C LEU A 133 2.88 10.98 2.94
N SER A 134 2.28 11.88 2.15
CA SER A 134 1.90 13.23 2.59
C SER A 134 0.70 13.19 3.55
N ASP A 135 -0.16 12.18 3.44
CA ASP A 135 -1.33 11.98 4.28
C ASP A 135 -0.99 11.17 5.55
N ASP A 136 -1.25 11.78 6.71
CA ASP A 136 -1.02 11.16 8.01
C ASP A 136 -1.94 9.96 8.28
N GLU A 137 -3.13 9.90 7.66
CA GLU A 137 -4.03 8.74 7.77
C GLU A 137 -3.47 7.52 7.04
N VAL A 138 -2.86 7.72 5.87
CA VAL A 138 -2.20 6.66 5.12
C VAL A 138 -0.98 6.14 5.88
N VAL A 139 -0.15 7.06 6.41
CA VAL A 139 1.01 6.67 7.24
C VAL A 139 0.56 5.96 8.51
N GLY A 140 -0.48 6.44 9.19
CA GLY A 140 -1.06 5.80 10.36
C GLY A 140 -1.59 4.40 10.06
N ALA A 141 -2.26 4.20 8.92
CA ALA A 141 -2.74 2.89 8.49
C ALA A 141 -1.57 1.90 8.28
N ILE A 142 -0.45 2.35 7.72
CA ILE A 142 0.77 1.54 7.61
C ILE A 142 1.33 1.23 9.00
N ALA A 143 1.42 2.24 9.88
CA ALA A 143 1.99 2.12 11.22
C ALA A 143 1.22 1.12 12.11
N PHE A 144 -0.11 1.10 12.00
CA PHE A 144 -0.97 0.14 12.72
C PHE A 144 -1.01 -1.25 12.09
N SER A 145 -0.59 -1.40 10.84
CA SER A 145 -0.51 -2.72 10.19
C SER A 145 0.61 -3.57 10.80
N GLU A 146 0.58 -4.88 10.57
CA GLU A 146 1.71 -5.77 10.93
C GLU A 146 2.89 -5.65 9.94
N TRP A 147 3.26 -4.42 9.57
CA TRP A 147 4.25 -4.11 8.54
C TRP A 147 5.61 -4.79 8.80
N GLU A 148 6.01 -4.94 10.06
CA GLU A 148 7.26 -5.62 10.46
C GLU A 148 7.31 -7.07 9.96
N LYS A 149 6.16 -7.77 9.90
CA LYS A 149 6.09 -9.16 9.40
C LYS A 149 6.11 -9.22 7.88
N GLY A 150 5.61 -8.18 7.21
CA GLY A 150 5.57 -8.07 5.75
C GLY A 150 6.86 -7.50 5.14
N ALA A 151 7.69 -6.82 5.94
CA ALA A 151 8.92 -6.19 5.48
C ALA A 151 9.96 -7.24 5.07
N GLN A 152 10.38 -7.19 3.81
CA GLN A 152 11.38 -8.11 3.27
C GLN A 152 12.70 -7.38 3.01
N PRO A 153 13.86 -7.93 3.41
CA PRO A 153 15.14 -7.28 3.19
C PRO A 153 15.45 -7.21 1.71
N VAL A 154 15.87 -6.04 1.26
CA VAL A 154 16.32 -5.81 -0.11
C VAL A 154 17.70 -6.45 -0.27
N GLN A 155 17.85 -7.23 -1.33
CA GLN A 155 19.10 -7.93 -1.64
C GLN A 155 19.83 -7.21 -2.77
N ALA A 156 21.11 -6.92 -2.57
CA ALA A 156 22.01 -6.39 -3.57
C ALA A 156 23.00 -7.47 -4.00
N GLU A 157 23.21 -7.59 -5.31
CA GLU A 157 24.22 -8.49 -5.86
C GLU A 157 25.54 -7.76 -6.04
N GLU A 158 26.60 -8.31 -5.45
CA GLU A 158 27.96 -7.84 -5.58
C GLU A 158 28.79 -8.96 -6.24
N GLY A 159 28.81 -8.94 -7.57
CA GLY A 159 29.51 -9.92 -8.40
C GLY A 159 28.81 -11.28 -8.45
N ARG A 160 29.11 -12.17 -7.49
CA ARG A 160 28.47 -13.50 -7.35
C ARG A 160 27.87 -13.71 -5.96
N SER A 161 27.94 -12.70 -5.10
CA SER A 161 27.44 -12.76 -3.73
C SER A 161 26.18 -11.92 -3.63
N VAL A 162 25.18 -12.47 -2.94
CA VAL A 162 23.96 -11.74 -2.61
C VAL A 162 24.08 -11.27 -1.15
N ARG A 163 23.98 -9.97 -0.93
CA ARG A 163 24.08 -9.34 0.39
C ARG A 163 22.84 -8.50 0.66
N LYS A 164 22.52 -8.28 1.93
CA LYS A 164 21.49 -7.31 2.30
C LYS A 164 21.96 -5.92 1.91
N LEU A 165 21.08 -5.11 1.34
CA LEU A 165 21.39 -3.72 1.04
C LEU A 165 21.41 -2.93 2.34
N GLU A 166 22.58 -2.42 2.70
CA GLU A 166 22.78 -1.54 3.84
C GLU A 166 23.09 -0.14 3.34
N LEU A 167 22.37 0.86 3.83
CA LEU A 167 22.56 2.26 3.47
C LEU A 167 22.64 3.14 4.71
N THR A 168 23.42 4.21 4.60
CA THR A 168 23.30 5.34 5.53
C THR A 168 21.93 5.99 5.36
N ARG A 169 21.54 6.83 6.32
CA ARG A 169 20.27 7.54 6.25
C ARG A 169 20.22 8.44 5.02
N GLU A 170 21.31 9.15 4.74
CA GLU A 170 21.46 10.03 3.59
C GLU A 170 21.35 9.25 2.28
N GLY A 171 22.12 8.15 2.16
CA GLY A 171 22.08 7.30 0.97
C GLY A 171 20.71 6.66 0.74
N PHE A 172 19.96 6.37 1.81
CA PHE A 172 18.59 5.91 1.70
C PHE A 172 17.65 6.99 1.14
N TYR A 173 17.77 8.25 1.51
CA TYR A 173 16.93 9.31 0.93
C TYR A 173 17.34 9.71 -0.49
N GLU A 174 18.60 9.51 -0.88
CA GLU A 174 19.07 9.73 -2.26
C GLU A 174 18.67 8.61 -3.23
N LEU A 175 18.43 7.40 -2.72
CA LEU A 175 18.02 6.26 -3.53
C LEU A 175 16.65 6.52 -4.19
N MET A 176 16.53 6.35 -5.51
CA MET A 176 15.26 6.60 -6.20
C MET A 176 14.32 5.38 -6.19
N SER A 177 14.88 4.19 -6.36
CA SER A 177 14.16 2.93 -6.44
C SER A 177 15.12 1.77 -6.20
N VAL A 178 14.61 0.66 -5.69
CA VAL A 178 15.40 -0.59 -5.61
C VAL A 178 14.68 -1.78 -6.22
N VAL A 179 13.35 -1.77 -6.22
CA VAL A 179 12.57 -2.90 -6.69
C VAL A 179 12.41 -2.79 -8.19
N ASP A 180 12.94 -3.78 -8.93
CA ASP A 180 12.51 -3.94 -10.31
C ASP A 180 11.07 -4.49 -10.30
N PRO A 181 10.09 -3.81 -10.93
CA PRO A 181 8.69 -4.24 -10.91
C PRO A 181 8.50 -5.62 -11.53
N SER A 182 9.45 -6.13 -12.33
CA SER A 182 9.43 -7.50 -12.86
C SER A 182 9.73 -8.58 -11.82
N LEU A 183 10.27 -8.20 -10.65
CA LEU A 183 10.65 -9.10 -9.56
C LEU A 183 9.69 -9.06 -8.37
N ALA A 184 8.72 -8.14 -8.35
CA ALA A 184 7.71 -8.12 -7.31
C ALA A 184 6.90 -9.44 -7.39
N PRO A 185 6.73 -10.17 -6.26
CA PRO A 185 5.92 -11.38 -6.26
C PRO A 185 4.52 -11.03 -6.74
N SER A 186 4.00 -11.76 -7.73
CA SER A 186 2.64 -11.54 -8.21
C SER A 186 1.68 -11.63 -7.02
N PRO A 187 0.79 -10.65 -6.81
CA PRO A 187 -0.18 -10.71 -5.73
C PRO A 187 -0.97 -12.02 -5.88
N GLN A 188 -0.91 -12.88 -4.87
CA GLN A 188 -1.69 -14.13 -4.81
C GLN A 188 -3.15 -13.84 -4.49
#